data_AF-A0A8X6Q6T1-F1
#
_entry.id   AF-A0A8X6Q6T1-F1
#
_cell.length_a   1.000
_cell.length_b   1.000
_cell.length_c   1.000
_cell.angle_alpha   90.00
_cell.angle_beta   90.00
_cell.angle_gamma   90.00
#
_symmetry.space_group_name_H-M   'P 1'
#
loop_
_entity.id
_entity.type
_entity.pdbx_description
1 polymer ?
#
loop_
_entity_poly.entity_id
_entity_poly.type
_entity_poly.pdbx_seq_one_letter_code
_entity_poly.pdbx_strand_id
1 'polypeptide(L)'
;MTNLREEFWVLKYLKTLRKVISKCVICKRFGSPPVETPAGKLTVDLIRATSVFEIIRVDFAGPFSLKENKKFLLTMSYVTVKESLMGDLLLT
;
A
#
# COMPACT_ATOMS: atom_id res chain seq x y z
N MET A 1 23.36 -22.20 -3.09
CA MET A 1 23.74 -22.76 -1.77
C MET A 1 24.86 -23.80 -1.95
N THR A 2 25.95 -23.45 -2.64
CA THR A 2 27.03 -24.37 -3.01
C THR A 2 28.39 -23.90 -2.47
N ASN A 3 28.69 -22.61 -2.52
CA ASN A 3 29.99 -22.06 -2.12
C ASN A 3 30.46 -22.47 -0.71
N LEU A 4 29.58 -22.49 0.30
CA LEU A 4 29.98 -22.89 1.66
C LEU A 4 30.31 -24.40 1.81
N ARG A 5 29.82 -25.26 0.91
CA ARG A 5 30.18 -26.69 0.90
C ARG A 5 31.51 -26.95 0.21
N GLU A 6 31.98 -26.02 -0.61
CA GLU A 6 33.28 -26.10 -1.27
C GLU A 6 34.41 -25.83 -0.29
N GLU A 7 34.16 -25.01 0.74
CA GLU A 7 35.17 -24.62 1.73
C GLU A 7 35.05 -25.36 3.08
N PHE A 8 33.85 -25.81 3.48
CA PHE A 8 33.62 -26.35 4.82
C PHE A 8 32.77 -27.62 4.85
N TRP A 9 33.23 -28.62 5.64
CA TRP A 9 32.46 -29.84 5.91
C TRP A 9 31.65 -29.73 7.21
N VAL A 10 30.53 -29.00 7.15
CA VAL A 10 29.66 -28.78 8.33
C VAL A 10 28.69 -29.95 8.53
N LEU A 11 28.79 -30.64 9.66
CA LEU A 11 27.81 -31.65 10.07
C LEU A 11 26.42 -31.02 10.22
N LYS A 12 25.39 -31.63 9.62
CA LYS A 12 24.00 -31.10 9.58
C LYS A 12 23.91 -29.68 8.98
N TYR A 13 24.77 -29.35 8.02
CA TYR A 13 24.86 -28.07 7.30
C TYR A 13 23.52 -27.34 7.10
N LEU A 14 22.50 -28.00 6.52
CA LEU A 14 21.21 -27.35 6.24
C LEU A 14 20.48 -26.87 7.49
N LYS A 15 20.55 -27.63 8.59
CA LYS A 15 19.92 -27.24 9.87
C LYS A 15 20.60 -25.99 10.43
N THR A 16 21.93 -25.96 10.39
CA THR A 16 22.73 -24.82 10.86
C THR A 16 22.48 -23.59 10.01
N LEU A 17 22.48 -23.73 8.68
CA LEU A 17 22.19 -22.60 7.79
C LEU A 17 20.80 -22.04 7.98
N ARG A 18 19.76 -22.88 8.05
CA ARG A 18 18.40 -22.41 8.31
C ARG A 18 18.33 -21.63 9.62
N LYS A 19 19.04 -22.08 10.67
CA LYS A 19 19.13 -21.36 11.94
C LYS A 19 19.78 -19.99 11.80
N VAL A 20 20.87 -19.88 11.03
CA VAL A 20 21.55 -18.59 10.78
C VAL A 20 20.68 -17.66 9.92
N ILE A 21 20.18 -18.14 8.79
CA ILE A 21 19.32 -17.36 7.86
C ILE A 21 18.06 -16.88 8.58
N SER A 22 17.46 -17.70 9.44
CA SER A 22 16.28 -17.32 10.24
C SER A 22 16.53 -16.15 11.20
N LYS A 23 17.79 -15.86 11.55
CA LYS A 23 18.16 -14.72 12.39
C LYS A 23 18.65 -13.51 11.58
N CYS A 24 18.95 -13.69 10.30
CA CYS A 24 19.44 -12.62 9.45
C CYS A 24 18.30 -11.70 8.99
N VAL A 25 18.32 -10.45 9.44
CA VAL A 25 17.31 -9.43 9.09
C VAL A 25 17.34 -9.12 7.59
N ILE A 26 18.53 -9.05 6.99
CA ILE A 26 18.72 -8.78 5.57
C ILE A 26 18.08 -9.90 4.73
N CYS A 27 18.39 -11.17 5.03
CA CYS A 27 17.81 -12.31 4.33
C CYS A 27 16.29 -12.39 4.51
N LYS A 28 15.77 -12.08 5.70
CA LYS A 28 14.32 -12.01 5.93
C LYS A 28 13.65 -10.96 5.07
N ARG A 29 14.26 -9.77 4.95
CA ARG A 29 13.72 -8.67 4.14
C ARG A 29 13.63 -9.06 2.66
N PHE A 30 14.71 -9.60 2.09
CA PHE A 30 14.77 -9.94 0.67
C PHE A 30 14.12 -11.29 0.32
N GLY A 31 13.94 -12.18 1.31
CA GLY A 31 13.25 -13.46 1.16
C GLY A 31 11.77 -13.43 1.53
N SER A 32 11.24 -12.28 1.99
CA SER A 32 9.82 -12.15 2.28
C SER A 32 9.01 -12.21 0.99
N PRO A 33 7.89 -12.95 0.95
CA PRO A 33 6.96 -12.84 -0.16
C PRO A 33 6.43 -11.40 -0.27
N PRO A 34 5.99 -10.98 -1.47
CA PRO A 34 5.25 -9.74 -1.64
C PRO A 34 4.05 -9.73 -0.69
N VAL A 35 3.76 -8.57 -0.11
CA VAL A 35 2.53 -8.40 0.67
C VAL A 35 1.37 -8.38 -0.32
N GLU A 36 0.58 -9.44 -0.33
CA GLU A 36 -0.71 -9.44 -1.02
C GLU A 36 -1.69 -8.61 -0.18
N THR A 37 -1.86 -7.34 -0.54
CA THR A 37 -2.94 -6.52 0.00
C THR A 37 -4.25 -6.95 -0.68
N PRO A 38 -5.23 -7.51 0.04
CA PRO A 38 -6.53 -7.78 -0.57
C PRO A 38 -7.09 -6.47 -1.13
N ALA A 39 -7.67 -6.52 -2.32
CA ALA A 39 -8.34 -5.36 -2.89
C ALA A 39 -9.39 -4.87 -1.89
N GLY A 40 -9.24 -3.63 -1.43
CA GLY A 40 -10.21 -3.02 -0.54
C GLY A 40 -11.60 -3.04 -1.19
N LYS A 41 -12.65 -3.26 -0.38
CA LYS A 41 -14.02 -3.19 -0.88
C LYS A 41 -14.27 -1.76 -1.38
N LEU A 42 -14.49 -1.60 -2.68
CA LEU A 42 -14.83 -0.30 -3.26
C LEU A 42 -16.15 0.17 -2.64
N THR A 43 -16.14 1.36 -2.03
CA THR A 43 -17.34 1.93 -1.40
C THR A 43 -18.40 2.19 -2.46
N VAL A 44 -19.65 1.83 -2.17
CA VAL A 44 -20.80 1.94 -3.10
C VAL A 44 -20.96 3.35 -3.67
N ASP A 45 -20.58 4.36 -2.89
CA ASP A 45 -20.60 5.78 -3.23
C ASP A 45 -19.69 6.16 -4.41
N LEU A 46 -18.69 5.32 -4.75
CA LEU A 46 -17.84 5.52 -5.95
C LEU A 46 -18.47 4.91 -7.22
N ILE A 47 -19.40 3.99 -7.05
CA ILE A 47 -19.96 3.17 -8.13
C ILE A 47 -21.25 3.80 -8.65
N ARG A 48 -22.08 4.37 -7.76
CA ARG A 48 -23.36 4.98 -8.14
C ARG A 48 -23.17 6.33 -8.83
N ALA A 49 -24.08 6.65 -9.75
CA ALA A 49 -24.26 8.02 -10.19
C ALA A 49 -24.88 8.80 -9.02
N THR A 50 -24.32 9.96 -8.72
CA THR A 50 -24.73 10.82 -7.62
C THR A 50 -25.01 12.20 -8.19
N SER A 51 -25.96 12.93 -7.59
CA SER A 51 -26.22 14.30 -7.98
C SER A 51 -25.04 15.20 -7.63
N VAL A 52 -24.88 16.32 -8.35
CA VAL A 52 -23.80 17.27 -8.09
C VAL A 52 -23.92 17.75 -6.63
N PHE A 53 -22.83 17.63 -5.85
CA PHE A 53 -22.74 17.96 -4.42
C PHE A 53 -23.34 16.97 -3.41
N GLU A 54 -23.84 15.80 -3.83
CA GLU A 54 -24.36 14.80 -2.88
C GLU A 54 -23.26 14.09 -2.09
N ILE A 55 -22.07 13.93 -2.68
CA ILE A 55 -20.89 13.35 -2.01
C ILE A 55 -19.77 14.39 -2.00
N ILE A 56 -19.42 14.87 -0.80
CA ILE A 56 -18.24 15.72 -0.56
C ILE A 56 -17.20 14.87 0.15
N ARG A 57 -15.98 14.84 -0.38
CA ARG A 57 -14.84 14.19 0.27
C ARG A 57 -13.92 15.24 0.88
N VAL A 58 -13.57 15.03 2.14
CA VAL A 58 -12.73 15.92 2.93
C VAL A 58 -11.49 15.16 3.34
N ASP A 59 -10.34 15.61 2.87
CA ASP A 59 -9.05 15.08 3.24
C ASP A 59 -8.29 16.11 4.09
N PHE A 60 -7.57 15.63 5.11
CA PHE A 60 -6.66 16.47 5.89
C PHE A 60 -5.25 16.30 5.36
N ALA A 61 -4.64 17.40 4.93
CA ALA A 61 -3.21 17.42 4.68
C ALA A 61 -2.49 17.60 6.01
N GLY A 62 -1.39 16.86 6.19
CA GLY A 62 -0.70 16.64 7.47
C GLY A 62 -0.21 17.90 8.20
N PRO A 63 0.47 17.75 9.35
CA PRO A 63 0.85 18.89 10.16
C PRO A 63 1.87 19.76 9.43
N PHE A 64 1.45 20.95 9.02
CA PHE A 64 2.34 21.96 8.46
C PHE A 64 2.95 22.76 9.62
N SER A 65 4.28 22.78 9.70
CA SER A 65 5.02 23.60 10.65
C SER A 65 5.34 24.95 10.01
N LEU A 66 4.70 26.01 10.49
CA LEU A 66 5.08 27.38 10.13
C LEU A 66 6.30 27.80 10.97
N LYS A 67 7.09 28.78 10.49
CA LYS A 67 8.30 29.30 11.16
C LYS A 67 8.11 29.67 12.64
N GLU A 68 6.88 29.93 13.07
CA GLU A 68 6.53 30.28 14.46
C GLU A 68 6.22 29.07 15.38
N ASN A 69 6.65 27.85 15.03
CA ASN A 69 6.38 26.62 15.82
C ASN A 69 4.88 26.33 16.06
N LYS A 70 4.01 26.90 15.23
CA LYS A 70 2.57 26.60 15.24
C LYS A 70 2.30 25.47 14.26
N LYS A 71 1.62 24.42 14.75
CA LYS A 71 1.17 23.28 13.93
C LYS A 71 -0.24 23.55 13.47
N PHE A 72 -0.48 23.44 12.17
CA PHE A 72 -1.83 23.53 11.60
C PHE A 72 -2.13 22.30 10.74
N LEU A 73 -3.41 21.93 10.72
CA LEU A 73 -3.96 20.97 9.78
C LEU A 73 -4.66 21.78 8.68
N LEU A 74 -4.29 21.54 7.43
CA LEU A 74 -5.03 22.10 6.30
C LEU A 74 -6.13 21.11 5.92
N THR A 75 -7.37 21.60 5.88
CA THR A 75 -8.50 20.82 5.41
C THR A 75 -8.66 21.07 3.92
N MET A 76 -8.51 20.03 3.11
CA MET A 76 -8.69 20.08 1.66
C MET A 76 -9.97 19.34 1.30
N SER A 77 -11.00 20.07 0.87
CA SER A 77 -12.21 19.48 0.31
C SER A 77 -12.10 19.44 -1.22
N TYR A 78 -12.40 18.29 -1.82
CA TYR A 78 -12.57 18.19 -3.27
C TYR A 78 -14.00 17.79 -3.60
N VAL A 79 -14.54 18.42 -4.62
CA VAL A 79 -15.85 18.09 -5.19
C VAL A 79 -15.59 17.26 -6.43
N THR A 80 -15.96 15.99 -6.42
CA THR A 80 -15.94 15.16 -7.62
C THR A 80 -17.23 15.42 -8.41
N VAL A 81 -17.13 16.10 -9.55
CA VAL A 81 -18.22 16.17 -10.52
C VAL A 81 -18.06 14.96 -11.45
N LYS A 82 -18.95 13.97 -11.33
CA LYS A 82 -19.00 12.84 -12.26
C LYS A 82 -19.82 13.30 -13.46
N GLU A 83 -19.17 13.65 -14.55
CA GLU A 83 -19.83 13.94 -15.81
C GLU A 83 -20.52 12.65 -16.28
N SER A 84 -21.86 12.67 -16.35
CA SER A 84 -22.66 11.56 -16.83
C SER A 84 -22.60 11.49 -18.36
N LEU A 85 -21.47 11.04 -18.90
CA LEU A 85 -21.34 10.75 -20.34
C LEU A 85 -20.69 9.38 -20.54
N MET A 86 -21.45 8.31 -20.28
CA MET A 86 -21.25 6.99 -20.90
C MET A 86 -22.41 6.04 -20.52
N GLY A 87 -23.64 6.42 -20.91
CA GLY A 87 -24.83 5.57 -20.78
C GLY A 87 -25.52 5.26 -22.11
N ASP A 88 -25.42 6.15 -23.10
CA ASP A 88 -26.26 6.10 -24.30
C ASP A 88 -25.54 5.58 -25.56
N LEU A 89 -24.59 4.65 -25.43
CA LEU A 89 -23.97 4.03 -26.62
C LEU A 89 -23.62 2.54 -26.47
N LEU A 90 -24.38 1.77 -25.68
CA LEU A 90 -24.29 0.30 -25.66
C LEU A 90 -25.66 -0.39 -25.59
N LEU A 91 -26.72 0.23 -26.14
CA LEU A 91 -28.03 -0.38 -26.35
C LEU A 91 -28.64 0.10 -27.68
N THR A 92 -27.99 -0.26 -28.79
CA THR A 92 -28.61 -0.47 -30.13
C THR A 92 -27.75 -1.47 -30.88
#